data_AF-K1PRL2-F1
#
_entry.id   AF-K1PRL2-F1
#
_cell.length_a   1.000
_cell.length_b   1.000
_cell.length_c   1.000
_cell.angle_alpha   90.00
_cell.angle_beta   90.00
_cell.angle_gamma   90.00
#
_symmetry.space_group_name_H-M   'P 1'
#
loop_
_entity.id
_entity.type
_entity.pdbx_description
1 polymer ?
#
loop_
_entity_poly.entity_id
_entity_poly.type
_entity_poly.pdbx_seq_one_letter_code
_entity_poly.pdbx_strand_id
1 'polypeptide(L)' 'MKKQETVIFDKVSLNGGSAYDYTSGIFTAPMDGIYSFTWSIITKFAYNYSDGRGHDGWLTSTSHANIKMKKGD' A
#
# COMPACT_ATOMS: atom_id res chain seq x y z
N MET A 1 -21.67 -5.48 -1.48
CA MET A 1 -20.66 -4.61 -0.85
C MET A 1 -19.31 -5.32 -0.91
N LYS A 2 -18.27 -4.69 -1.47
CA LYS A 2 -16.91 -5.20 -1.29
C LYS A 2 -16.51 -4.94 0.17
N LYS A 3 -16.00 -5.97 0.85
CA LYS A 3 -15.50 -5.85 2.21
C LYS A 3 -14.21 -5.05 2.16
N GLN A 4 -14.13 -3.97 2.95
CA GLN A 4 -12.89 -3.22 3.10
C GLN A 4 -11.95 -4.05 3.98
N GLU A 5 -10.78 -4.39 3.46
CA GLU A 5 -9.77 -5.20 4.14
C GLU A 5 -8.41 -4.50 4.04
N THR A 6 -7.61 -4.61 5.10
CA THR A 6 -6.25 -4.07 5.15
C THR A 6 -5.33 -4.91 4.25
N VAL A 7 -4.56 -4.24 3.40
CA VAL A 7 -3.50 -4.89 2.63
C VAL A 7 -2.27 -5.03 3.54
N ILE A 8 -1.84 -6.26 3.79
CA ILE A 8 -0.71 -6.57 4.68
C ILE A 8 0.53 -6.83 3.82
N PHE A 9 1.61 -6.07 4.08
CA PHE A 9 2.93 -6.33 3.53
C PHE A 9 3.75 -7.09 4.58
N ASP A 10 3.60 -8.41 4.60
CA ASP A 10 4.16 -9.30 5.61
C ASP A 10 5.69 -9.47 5.53
N LYS A 11 6.28 -9.13 4.39
CA LYS A 11 7.74 -9.14 4.17
C LYS A 11 8.33 -7.74 4.35
N VAL A 12 9.06 -7.56 5.45
CA VAL A 12 9.67 -6.28 5.83
C VAL A 12 11.14 -6.25 5.38
N SER A 13 11.46 -5.35 4.46
CA SER A 13 12.86 -5.06 4.07
C SER A 13 13.53 -4.08 5.04
N LEU A 14 12.79 -3.10 5.55
CA LEU A 14 13.26 -2.08 6.49
C LEU A 14 12.08 -1.58 7.34
N ASN A 15 12.28 -1.49 8.65
CA ASN A 15 11.29 -0.94 9.59
C ASN A 15 12.00 -0.22 10.75
N GLY A 16 12.75 0.82 10.42
CA GLY A 16 13.45 1.65 11.40
C GLY A 16 12.45 2.28 12.38
N GLY A 17 12.71 2.17 13.69
CA GLY A 17 11.80 2.65 14.73
C GLY A 17 10.58 1.75 14.97
N SER A 18 10.44 0.62 14.26
CA SER A 18 9.38 -0.39 14.47
C SER A 18 7.95 0.18 14.43
N ALA A 19 7.71 1.17 13.57
CA ALA A 19 6.42 1.85 13.48
C ALA A 19 5.40 1.11 12.60
N TYR A 20 5.84 0.15 11.78
CA TYR A 20 4.96 -0.72 10.99
C TYR A 20 4.83 -2.11 11.62
N ASP A 21 3.60 -2.59 11.82
CA ASP A 21 3.31 -3.97 12.21
C ASP A 21 2.97 -4.82 10.98
N TYR A 22 3.86 -5.74 10.64
CA TYR A 22 3.73 -6.63 9.47
C TYR A 22 2.68 -7.74 9.66
N THR A 23 2.16 -7.92 10.87
CA THR A 23 1.09 -8.88 11.14
C THR A 23 -0.27 -8.26 10.84
N SER A 24 -0.46 -6.99 11.19
CA SER A 24 -1.73 -6.26 10.97
C SER A 24 -1.75 -5.41 9.71
N GLY A 25 -0.59 -5.06 9.17
CA GLY A 25 -0.44 -4.14 8.03
C GLY A 25 -0.58 -2.67 8.41
N ILE A 26 -0.53 -2.33 9.71
CA ILE A 26 -0.80 -0.99 10.23
C ILE A 26 0.52 -0.28 10.55
N PHE A 27 0.62 0.97 10.11
CA PHE A 27 1.63 1.92 10.58
C PHE A 27 1.05 2.75 11.72
N THR A 28 1.78 2.91 12.81
CA THR A 28 1.40 3.78 13.93
C THR A 28 2.43 4.90 14.08
N ALA A 29 1.98 6.14 14.04
CA ALA A 29 2.88 7.29 14.07
C ALA A 29 3.60 7.39 15.43
N PRO A 30 4.95 7.31 15.48
CA PRO A 30 5.69 7.39 16.74
C PRO A 30 5.74 8.82 17.32
N MET A 31 5.50 9.83 16.48
CA MET A 31 5.53 11.26 16.82
C MET A 31 4.56 12.08 15.95
N ASP A 32 4.19 13.26 16.42
CA ASP A 32 3.46 14.24 15.61
C ASP A 32 4.30 14.67 14.40
N GLY A 33 3.71 14.68 13.21
CA GLY A 33 4.44 15.04 12.00
C GLY A 33 3.64 14.94 10.72
N ILE A 34 4.32 15.20 9.60
CA ILE A 34 3.82 14.91 8.25
C ILE A 34 4.57 13.68 7.77
N TYR A 35 3.81 12.64 7.39
CA TYR A 35 4.32 11.38 6.89
C TYR A 35 4.03 11.27 5.40
N SER A 36 5.00 10.79 4.63
CA SER A 36 4.83 10.50 3.20
C SER A 36 4.74 9.00 3.02
N PHE A 37 3.62 8.54 2.47
CA PHE A 37 3.38 7.15 2.11
C PHE A 37 3.44 7.01 0.61
N THR A 38 4.18 6.02 0.13
CA THR A 38 4.22 5.60 -1.27
C THR A 38 3.96 4.11 -1.33
N TRP A 39 3.19 3.67 -2.32
CA TRP A 39 2.96 2.24 -2.53
C TRP A 39 2.86 1.92 -4.01
N SER A 40 3.36 0.73 -4.36
CA SER A 40 3.25 0.14 -5.68
C SER A 40 2.63 -1.24 -5.55
N ILE A 41 1.56 -1.49 -6.31
CA ILE A 41 0.85 -2.76 -6.29
C ILE A 41 0.87 -3.35 -7.69
N ILE A 42 1.26 -4.62 -7.79
CA ILE A 42 1.14 -5.40 -9.02
C ILE A 42 -0.21 -6.10 -9.00
N THR A 43 -0.95 -5.97 -10.08
CA THR A 43 -2.23 -6.65 -10.29
C THR A 43 -2.18 -7.45 -11.58
N LYS A 44 -2.79 -8.64 -11.56
CA LYS A 44 -3.00 -9.42 -12.79
C LYS A 44 -4.30 -8.96 -13.43
N PHE A 45 -4.24 -8.61 -14.71
CA PHE A 45 -5.46 -8.35 -15.48
C PHE A 45 -5.87 -9.61 -16.25
N ALA A 46 -7.14 -9.99 -16.11
CA ALA A 46 -7.80 -10.96 -16.97
C ALA A 46 -8.77 -10.17 -17.87
N TYR A 47 -8.44 -10.02 -19.15
CA TYR A 47 -9.25 -9.42 -20.22
C TYR A 47 -9.53 -7.90 -20.15
N ASN A 48 -8.92 -7.12 -21.05
CA ASN A 48 -9.40 -5.80 -21.46
C ASN A 48 -9.65 -5.81 -22.98
N TYR A 49 -10.91 -5.83 -23.44
CA TYR A 49 -11.26 -5.73 -24.86
C TYR A 49 -11.19 -4.29 -25.41
N SER A 50 -10.91 -3.31 -24.55
CA SER A 50 -11.11 -1.89 -24.83
C SER A 50 -9.81 -1.08 -25.06
N ASP A 51 -8.62 -1.59 -24.73
CA ASP A 51 -7.37 -0.82 -24.88
C ASP A 51 -6.29 -1.49 -25.75
N GLY A 52 -6.58 -2.66 -26.34
CA GLY A 52 -5.66 -3.37 -27.25
C GLY A 52 -4.37 -3.90 -26.58
N ARG A 53 -4.25 -3.79 -25.25
CA ARG A 53 -3.14 -4.40 -24.51
C ARG A 53 -3.52 -5.86 -24.27
N GLY A 54 -2.81 -6.75 -24.97
CA GLY A 54 -3.13 -8.17 -25.07
C GLY A 54 -3.35 -8.91 -23.74
N HIS A 55 -3.74 -10.17 -23.91
CA HIS A 55 -4.04 -11.13 -22.85
C HIS A 55 -2.89 -11.31 -21.83
N ASP A 56 -3.26 -11.45 -20.54
CA ASP A 56 -2.40 -11.91 -19.43
C ASP A 56 -1.16 -11.05 -19.09
N GLY A 57 -1.37 -9.76 -18.81
CA GLY A 57 -0.33 -8.84 -18.32
C GLY A 57 -0.31 -8.63 -16.80
N TRP A 58 0.88 -8.39 -16.25
CA TRP A 58 1.07 -7.80 -14.92
C TRP A 58 1.14 -6.29 -15.04
N LEU A 59 0.28 -5.59 -14.33
CA LEU A 59 0.27 -4.12 -14.31
C LEU A 59 0.64 -3.63 -12.91
N THR A 60 1.66 -2.76 -12.87
CA THR A 60 2.06 -2.06 -11.65
C THR A 60 1.38 -0.70 -11.61
N SER A 61 0.66 -0.42 -10.53
CA SER A 61 0.14 0.92 -10.23
C SER A 61 0.87 1.49 -9.02
N THR A 62 1.27 2.75 -9.07
CA THR A 62 1.94 3.45 -7.98
C THR A 62 1.13 4.67 -7.55
N SER A 63 1.09 4.94 -6.25
CA SER A 63 0.44 6.13 -5.69
C SER A 63 1.17 6.62 -4.45
N HIS A 64 0.86 7.83 -4.02
CA HIS A 64 1.45 8.43 -2.82
C HIS A 64 0.44 9.33 -2.09
N ALA A 65 0.67 9.55 -0.81
CA ALA A 65 -0.08 10.48 0.02
C ALA A 65 0.81 11.10 1.09
N ASN A 66 0.65 12.40 1.33
CA ASN A 66 1.26 13.09 2.46
C ASN A 66 0.18 13.34 3.52
N ILE A 67 0.36 12.80 4.71
CA ILE A 67 -0.65 12.80 5.77
C ILE A 67 -0.06 13.46 7.01
N LYS A 68 -0.75 14.46 7.55
CA LYS A 68 -0.43 15.01 8.87
C LYS A 68 -1.02 14.08 9.93
N MET A 69 -0.16 13.53 10.79
CA MET A 69 -0.54 12.57 11.83
C MET A 69 -0.09 13.06 13.21
N LYS A 70 -0.81 12.60 14.22
CA LYS A 70 -0.49 12.71 15.64
C LYS A 70 0.15 11.42 16.13
N LYS A 71 0.94 11.51 17.19
CA LYS A 71 1.49 10.33 17.85
C LYS A 71 0.36 9.36 18.21
N GLY A 72 0.46 8.13 17.73
CA GLY A 72 -0.52 7.06 17.97
C GLY A 72 -1.65 6.97 16.94
N ASP A 73 -1.73 7.90 15.97
CA ASP A 73 -2.55 7.73 14.76
C ASP A 73 -2.09 6.51 13.94
#